data_AF-A0A0M3J1S8-F1
#
_entry.id   AF-A0A0M3J1S8-F1
#
_cell.length_a   1.000
_cell.length_b   1.000
_cell.length_c   1.000
_cell.angle_alpha   90.00
_cell.angle_beta   90.00
_cell.angle_gamma   90.00
#
_symmetry.space_group_name_H-M   'P 1'
#
loop_
_entity.id
_entity.type
_entity.pdbx_description
1 polymer ?
#
loop_
_entity_poly.entity_id
_entity_poly.type
_entity_poly.pdbx_seq_one_letter_code
_entity_poly.pdbx_strand_id
1 'polypeptide(L)'
;MNRTILRESDHHCADEEDAAPEPLKSKDFREKWDCLSAESTELLLKTLKPRAVFAGHTHYGCKTWWPSPYSIWEWTIPSFSWRNTHQPALLLLSITPHQLNVNKCLLPNEINVICLYICVAFIVLLAACFKLFKCCSTNRVRKSYPTYQFVTVKND
;
A
#
# COMPACT_ATOMS: atom_id res chain seq x y z
N MET A 1 11.12 10.62 15.98
CA MET A 1 10.67 9.43 15.22
C MET A 1 10.62 8.26 16.19
N ASN A 2 9.53 7.47 16.15
CA ASN A 2 9.38 6.27 16.98
C ASN A 2 10.19 5.13 16.35
N ARG A 3 11.23 4.65 17.03
CA ARG A 3 12.16 3.61 16.56
C ARG A 3 11.84 2.27 17.21
N THR A 4 12.28 1.19 16.59
CA THR A 4 12.21 -0.16 17.17
C THR A 4 13.05 -0.24 18.43
N ILE A 5 12.63 -1.11 19.36
CA ILE A 5 13.49 -1.49 20.49
C ILE A 5 14.71 -2.27 19.98
N LEU A 6 15.78 -2.33 20.78
CA LEU A 6 17.07 -2.85 20.34
C LEU A 6 16.97 -4.29 19.79
N ARG A 7 17.13 -4.45 18.48
CA ARG A 7 17.23 -5.76 17.83
C ARG A 7 18.23 -5.71 16.69
N GLU A 8 18.79 -6.86 16.35
CA GLU A 8 19.83 -6.99 15.33
C GLU A 8 19.30 -6.68 13.93
N SER A 9 18.16 -7.25 13.52
CA SER A 9 17.55 -6.97 12.22
C SER A 9 16.07 -7.40 12.16
N ASP A 10 15.46 -7.29 10.97
CA ASP A 10 14.11 -7.79 10.64
C ASP A 10 14.09 -9.28 10.22
N HIS A 11 15.23 -9.98 10.19
CA HIS A 11 15.31 -11.33 9.62
C HIS A 11 14.41 -12.37 10.31
N HIS A 12 14.20 -12.25 11.63
CA HIS A 12 13.33 -13.14 12.40
C HIS A 12 11.83 -12.85 12.24
N CYS A 13 11.46 -11.73 11.62
CA CYS A 13 10.06 -11.38 11.42
C CYS A 13 9.42 -12.36 10.44
N ALA A 14 8.12 -12.63 10.59
CA ALA A 14 7.38 -13.44 9.63
C ALA A 14 7.41 -12.81 8.22
N ASP A 15 7.43 -13.64 7.19
CA ASP A 15 7.28 -13.21 5.79
C ASP A 15 5.80 -12.90 5.51
N GLU A 16 5.38 -11.70 5.88
CA GLU A 16 4.07 -11.12 5.56
C GLU A 16 4.20 -10.19 4.34
N GLU A 17 3.09 -9.84 3.69
CA GLU A 17 3.11 -9.06 2.44
C GLU A 17 3.69 -7.65 2.60
N ASP A 18 3.59 -7.08 3.80
CA ASP A 18 4.13 -5.77 4.16
C ASP A 18 5.54 -5.84 4.79
N ALA A 19 6.14 -7.03 4.88
CA ALA A 19 7.49 -7.22 5.39
C ALA A 19 8.55 -6.67 4.42
N ALA A 20 9.72 -6.34 4.96
CA ALA A 20 10.84 -5.92 4.12
C ALA A 20 11.27 -7.08 3.20
N PRO A 21 11.59 -6.81 1.92
CA PRO A 21 12.20 -7.82 1.06
C PRO A 21 13.66 -8.04 1.45
N GLU A 22 14.22 -9.20 1.08
CA GLU A 22 15.67 -9.40 1.16
C GLU A 22 16.40 -8.56 0.09
N PRO A 23 17.63 -8.06 0.38
CA PRO A 23 18.43 -8.25 1.59
C PRO A 23 18.12 -7.24 2.72
N LEU A 24 17.12 -6.37 2.56
CA LEU A 24 16.83 -5.29 3.50
C LEU A 24 16.34 -5.83 4.84
N LYS A 25 15.54 -6.89 4.81
CA LYS A 25 15.04 -7.58 6.00
C LYS A 25 16.18 -8.13 6.87
N SER A 26 17.19 -8.73 6.25
CA SER A 26 18.37 -9.26 6.96
C SER A 26 19.46 -8.24 7.27
N LYS A 27 19.25 -6.96 6.95
CA LYS A 27 20.25 -5.92 7.22
C LYS A 27 20.33 -5.60 8.72
N ASP A 28 21.54 -5.58 9.25
CA ASP A 28 21.79 -5.19 10.63
C ASP A 28 21.37 -3.74 10.90
N PHE A 29 20.67 -3.56 12.01
CA PHE A 29 20.22 -2.29 12.54
C PHE A 29 21.34 -1.60 13.29
N ARG A 30 21.49 -0.31 13.03
CA ARG A 30 22.40 0.56 13.76
C ARG A 30 21.70 1.16 14.97
N GLU A 31 22.26 0.95 16.15
CA GLU A 31 21.82 1.59 17.38
C GLU A 31 21.76 3.12 17.24
N LYS A 32 20.73 3.72 17.86
CA LYS A 32 20.43 5.17 17.84
C LYS A 32 20.07 5.70 16.44
N TRP A 33 20.06 4.85 15.42
CA TRP A 33 19.68 5.19 14.06
C TRP A 33 18.43 4.40 13.64
N ASP A 34 18.56 3.09 13.45
CA ASP A 34 17.47 2.19 13.04
C ASP A 34 16.66 1.72 14.26
N CYS A 35 17.35 1.42 15.37
CA CYS A 35 16.77 0.97 16.63
C CYS A 35 17.24 1.84 17.81
N LEU A 36 16.57 1.69 18.96
CA LEU A 36 16.98 2.32 20.21
C LEU A 36 18.30 1.75 20.74
N SER A 37 19.00 2.50 21.60
CA SER A 37 20.17 1.96 22.28
C SER A 37 19.80 0.87 23.27
N ALA A 38 20.76 0.01 23.63
CA ALA A 38 20.61 -0.98 24.69
C ALA A 38 20.07 -0.36 25.99
N GLU A 39 20.71 0.72 26.45
CA GLU A 39 20.34 1.43 27.68
C GLU A 39 18.91 1.99 27.63
N SER A 40 18.51 2.57 26.50
CA SER A 40 17.16 3.14 26.35
C SER A 40 16.10 2.05 26.30
N THR A 41 16.40 0.95 25.60
CA THR A 41 15.52 -0.22 25.51
C THR A 41 15.30 -0.83 26.88
N GLU A 42 16.38 -1.07 27.63
CA GLU A 42 16.32 -1.62 28.98
C GLU A 42 15.55 -0.71 29.94
N LEU A 43 15.81 0.60 29.91
CA LEU A 43 15.10 1.58 30.72
C LEU A 43 13.60 1.55 30.44
N LEU A 44 13.18 1.64 29.17
CA LEU A 44 11.77 1.64 28.80
C LEU A 44 11.06 0.35 29.21
N LEU A 45 11.66 -0.80 28.97
CA LEU A 45 11.05 -2.09 29.29
C LEU A 45 10.95 -2.31 30.81
N LYS A 46 11.97 -1.93 31.58
CA LYS A 46 11.95 -2.05 33.06
C LYS A 46 10.99 -1.07 33.71
N THR A 47 10.93 0.17 33.23
CA THR A 47 10.11 1.23 33.82
C THR A 47 8.64 1.09 33.45
N LEU A 48 8.33 0.87 32.16
CA LEU A 48 6.94 0.86 31.69
C LEU A 48 6.27 -0.51 31.83
N LYS A 49 7.05 -1.60 31.82
CA LYS A 49 6.56 -2.99 31.81
C LYS A 49 5.39 -3.16 30.83
N PRO A 50 5.59 -2.82 29.55
CA PRO A 50 4.50 -2.71 28.60
C PRO A 50 3.85 -4.07 28.33
N ARG A 51 2.55 -4.08 28.01
CA ARG A 51 1.85 -5.29 27.54
C ARG A 51 2.24 -5.67 26.11
N ALA A 52 2.69 -4.67 25.34
CA ALA A 52 3.09 -4.78 23.94
C ALA A 52 3.88 -3.54 23.53
N VAL A 53 4.73 -3.67 22.51
CA VAL A 53 5.50 -2.56 21.93
C VAL A 53 5.05 -2.33 20.50
N PHE A 54 4.81 -1.06 20.16
CA PHE A 54 4.48 -0.64 18.80
C PHE A 54 5.54 0.34 18.32
N ALA A 55 6.27 -0.06 17.28
CA ALA A 55 7.39 0.65 16.69
C ALA A 55 7.07 1.08 15.25
N GLY A 56 7.98 1.84 14.65
CA GLY A 56 7.92 2.25 13.25
C GLY A 56 9.32 2.40 12.67
N HIS A 57 9.55 3.47 11.92
CA HIS A 57 10.83 3.86 11.31
C HIS A 57 11.29 3.03 10.10
N THR A 58 11.19 1.71 10.13
CA THR A 58 11.65 0.85 9.01
C THR A 58 10.78 0.94 7.75
N HIS A 59 9.55 1.46 7.90
CA HIS A 59 8.50 1.52 6.86
C HIS A 59 7.93 0.16 6.43
N TYR A 60 8.39 -0.94 7.03
CA TYR A 60 7.90 -2.30 6.77
C TYR A 60 7.31 -2.91 8.03
N GLY A 61 6.42 -3.88 7.81
CA GLY A 61 5.76 -4.64 8.87
C GLY A 61 6.71 -5.65 9.47
N CYS A 62 6.73 -5.73 10.81
CA CYS A 62 7.33 -6.84 11.52
C CYS A 62 6.50 -7.18 12.75
N LYS A 63 6.37 -8.48 13.04
CA LYS A 63 5.86 -8.98 14.30
C LYS A 63 6.90 -9.91 14.90
N THR A 64 7.36 -9.60 16.12
CA THR A 64 8.38 -10.41 16.80
C THR A 64 8.06 -10.60 18.27
N TRP A 65 8.51 -11.73 18.82
CA TRP A 65 8.36 -12.09 20.22
C TRP A 65 9.67 -11.88 20.97
N TRP A 66 9.60 -11.15 22.07
CA TRP A 66 10.72 -10.94 22.96
C TRP A 66 10.69 -11.98 24.08
N PRO A 67 11.70 -12.85 24.20
CA PRO A 67 11.73 -13.87 25.23
C PRO A 67 11.92 -13.28 26.64
N SER A 68 12.08 -14.16 27.63
CA SER A 68 12.43 -13.79 29.01
C SER A 68 13.63 -12.82 29.03
N PRO A 69 13.63 -11.78 29.90
CA PRO A 69 12.71 -11.56 31.02
C PRO A 69 11.45 -10.76 30.68
N TYR A 70 11.34 -10.20 29.46
CA TYR A 70 10.26 -9.27 29.14
C TYR A 70 8.99 -9.96 28.68
N SER A 71 9.09 -11.03 27.87
CA SER A 71 7.94 -11.82 27.42
C SER A 71 6.82 -10.97 26.82
N ILE A 72 7.16 -10.19 25.79
CA ILE A 72 6.26 -9.24 25.13
C ILE A 72 6.28 -9.38 23.61
N TRP A 73 5.15 -9.03 22.99
CA TRP A 73 5.08 -8.88 21.55
C TRP A 73 5.46 -7.46 21.13
N GLU A 74 6.25 -7.36 20.06
CA GLU A 74 6.55 -6.13 19.35
C GLU A 74 5.94 -6.16 17.94
N TRP A 75 5.28 -5.08 17.56
CA TRP A 75 4.82 -4.82 16.19
C TRP A 75 5.50 -3.58 15.63
N THR A 76 6.15 -3.71 14.48
CA THR A 76 6.59 -2.57 13.68
C THR A 76 5.51 -2.27 12.65
N ILE A 77 5.02 -1.03 12.66
CA ILE A 77 3.94 -0.58 11.78
C ILE A 77 4.58 -0.20 10.43
N PRO A 78 4.13 -0.78 9.30
CA PRO A 78 4.60 -0.38 7.99
C PRO A 78 4.17 1.06 7.66
N SER A 79 4.76 1.63 6.61
CA SER A 79 4.30 2.91 6.09
C SER A 79 2.89 2.79 5.51
N PHE A 80 2.02 3.74 5.85
CA PHE A 80 0.70 3.89 5.22
C PHE A 80 0.78 4.39 3.77
N SER A 81 1.91 4.98 3.36
CA SER A 81 2.11 5.56 2.03
C SER A 81 2.88 4.64 1.09
N TRP A 82 2.37 4.52 -0.14
CA TRP A 82 3.06 3.88 -1.27
C TRP A 82 4.44 4.47 -1.57
N ARG A 83 4.70 5.71 -1.14
CA ARG A 83 6.01 6.37 -1.31
C ARG A 83 7.17 5.54 -0.73
N ASN A 84 6.91 4.78 0.33
CA ASN A 84 7.95 4.07 1.08
C ASN A 84 7.85 2.55 0.95
N THR A 85 6.69 2.01 0.58
CA THR A 85 6.47 0.57 0.41
C THR A 85 5.37 0.33 -0.62
N HIS A 86 5.55 -0.65 -1.50
CA HIS A 86 4.50 -1.03 -2.45
C HIS A 86 3.28 -1.66 -1.76
N GLN A 87 3.44 -2.16 -0.53
CA GLN A 87 2.39 -2.80 0.26
C GLN A 87 2.12 -2.02 1.56
N PRO A 88 1.36 -0.92 1.52
CA PRO A 88 1.00 -0.20 2.73
C PRO A 88 0.04 -1.01 3.59
N ALA A 89 0.10 -0.79 4.90
CA ALA A 89 -0.85 -1.35 5.84
C ALA A 89 -1.14 -0.39 6.99
N LEU A 90 -2.23 -0.66 7.70
CA LEU A 90 -2.55 -0.05 8.98
C LEU A 90 -2.77 -1.13 10.02
N LEU A 91 -2.46 -0.83 11.29
CA LEU A 91 -2.83 -1.69 12.40
C LEU A 91 -4.09 -1.14 13.07
N LEU A 92 -5.09 -2.01 13.22
CA LEU A 92 -6.27 -1.75 14.03
C LEU A 92 -6.07 -2.41 15.40
N LEU A 93 -5.96 -1.57 16.43
CA LEU A 93 -5.76 -2.01 17.80
C LEU A 93 -7.10 -1.98 18.55
N SER A 94 -7.40 -3.06 19.25
CA SER A 94 -8.46 -3.10 20.27
C SER A 94 -7.84 -3.45 21.61
N ILE A 95 -7.91 -2.49 22.55
CA ILE A 95 -7.26 -2.57 23.84
C ILE A 95 -8.33 -2.59 24.92
N THR A 96 -8.38 -3.68 25.68
CA THR A 96 -9.19 -3.80 26.91
C THR A 96 -8.27 -4.06 28.10
N PRO A 97 -8.75 -3.98 29.35
CA PRO A 97 -7.92 -4.31 30.52
C PRO A 97 -7.30 -5.71 30.48
N HIS A 98 -7.98 -6.68 29.85
CA HIS A 98 -7.56 -8.09 29.85
C HIS A 98 -7.04 -8.58 28.51
N GLN A 99 -7.39 -7.92 27.39
CA GLN A 99 -7.05 -8.38 26.05
C GLN A 99 -6.42 -7.26 25.22
N LEU A 100 -5.52 -7.66 24.33
CA LEU A 100 -4.91 -6.80 23.33
C LEU A 100 -5.05 -7.53 22.00
N ASN A 101 -5.88 -6.99 21.10
CA ASN A 101 -6.08 -7.54 19.77
C ASN A 101 -5.47 -6.58 18.76
N VAL A 102 -4.62 -7.11 17.90
CA VAL A 102 -3.94 -6.36 16.84
C VAL A 102 -4.31 -7.00 15.51
N ASN A 103 -5.09 -6.29 14.71
CA ASN A 103 -5.42 -6.70 13.36
C ASN A 103 -4.60 -5.88 12.37
N LYS A 104 -3.99 -6.54 11.39
CA LYS A 104 -3.30 -5.89 10.30
C LYS A 104 -4.26 -5.76 9.12
N CYS A 105 -4.39 -4.57 8.57
CA CYS A 105 -5.24 -4.28 7.42
C CYS A 105 -4.37 -3.79 6.27
N LEU A 106 -4.22 -4.63 5.25
CA LEU A 106 -3.48 -4.29 4.04
C LEU A 106 -4.27 -3.28 3.20
N LEU A 107 -3.57 -2.28 2.68
CA LEU A 107 -4.09 -1.38 1.66
C LEU A 107 -3.84 -1.95 0.26
N PRO A 108 -4.52 -1.44 -0.79
CA PRO A 108 -4.25 -1.87 -2.15
C PRO A 108 -2.76 -1.75 -2.49
N ASN A 109 -2.18 -2.79 -3.06
CA ASN A 109 -0.78 -2.77 -3.49
C ASN A 109 -0.57 -1.72 -4.59
N GLU A 110 0.54 -0.99 -4.55
CA GLU A 110 0.85 0.05 -5.54
C GLU A 110 0.80 -0.47 -6.97
N ILE A 111 1.38 -1.66 -7.19
CA ILE A 111 1.44 -2.30 -8.50
C ILE A 111 0.02 -2.61 -8.98
N ASN A 112 -0.84 -3.11 -8.09
CA ASN A 112 -2.24 -3.40 -8.43
C ASN A 112 -3.00 -2.13 -8.82
N VAL A 113 -2.77 -1.01 -8.13
CA VAL A 113 -3.39 0.29 -8.44
C VAL A 113 -2.88 0.82 -9.79
N ILE A 114 -1.58 0.75 -10.06
CA ILE A 114 -1.00 1.15 -11.35
C ILE A 114 -1.56 0.30 -12.50
N CYS A 115 -1.60 -1.02 -12.33
CA CYS A 115 -2.19 -1.94 -13.31
C CYS A 115 -3.65 -1.61 -13.58
N LEU A 116 -4.44 -1.32 -12.54
CA LEU A 116 -5.83 -0.91 -12.69
C LEU A 116 -5.95 0.37 -13.54
N TYR A 117 -5.13 1.39 -13.28
CA TYR A 117 -5.14 2.63 -14.07
C TYR A 117 -4.77 2.40 -15.52
N ILE A 118 -3.77 1.57 -15.81
CA ILE A 118 -3.39 1.22 -17.19
C ILE A 118 -4.53 0.49 -17.90
N CYS A 119 -5.15 -0.51 -17.26
CA CYS A 119 -6.29 -1.24 -17.80
C CYS A 119 -7.47 -0.32 -18.11
N VAL A 120 -7.82 0.59 -17.20
CA VAL A 120 -8.91 1.56 -17.39
C VAL A 120 -8.58 2.52 -18.53
N ALA A 121 -7.36 3.06 -18.58
CA ALA A 121 -6.94 3.96 -19.65
C ALA A 121 -7.01 3.27 -21.03
N PHE A 122 -6.57 2.01 -21.12
CA PHE A 122 -6.66 1.22 -22.34
C PHE A 122 -8.10 0.99 -22.79
N ILE A 123 -9.01 0.64 -21.87
CA ILE A 123 -10.44 0.48 -22.18
C ILE A 123 -11.05 1.80 -22.68
N VAL A 124 -10.71 2.92 -22.04
CA VAL A 124 -11.19 4.25 -22.46
C VAL A 124 -10.69 4.60 -23.86
N LEU A 125 -9.42 4.33 -24.15
CA LEU A 125 -8.84 4.55 -25.48
C LEU A 125 -9.52 3.68 -26.54
N LEU A 126 -9.73 2.39 -26.28
CA LEU A 126 -10.45 1.50 -27.20
C LEU A 126 -11.89 1.98 -27.45
N ALA A 127 -12.60 2.42 -26.40
CA ALA A 127 -13.95 2.94 -26.53
C ALA A 127 -13.97 4.23 -27.37
N ALA A 128 -13.02 5.14 -27.16
CA ALA A 128 -12.88 6.36 -27.96
C ALA A 128 -12.58 6.04 -29.43
N CYS A 129 -11.61 5.15 -29.70
CA CYS A 129 -11.29 4.67 -31.04
C CYS A 129 -12.50 4.04 -31.73
N PHE A 130 -13.27 3.21 -31.02
CA PHE A 130 -14.48 2.59 -31.57
C PHE A 130 -15.57 3.62 -31.90
N LYS A 131 -15.76 4.64 -31.04
CA LYS A 131 -16.71 5.74 -31.31
C LYS A 131 -16.27 6.57 -32.52
N LEU A 132 -14.98 6.88 -32.63
CA LEU A 132 -14.42 7.59 -33.78
C LEU A 132 -14.58 6.77 -35.06
N PHE A 133 -14.27 5.47 -35.02
CA PHE A 133 -14.46 4.57 -36.15
C PHE A 133 -15.92 4.51 -36.60
N LYS A 134 -16.86 4.35 -35.66
CA LYS A 134 -18.30 4.40 -35.98
C LYS A 134 -18.71 5.75 -36.57
N CYS A 135 -18.29 6.87 -35.98
CA CYS A 135 -18.61 8.21 -36.49
C CYS A 135 -18.07 8.44 -37.91
N CYS A 136 -16.82 8.07 -38.16
CA CYS A 136 -16.19 8.14 -39.48
C CYS A 136 -16.88 7.22 -40.49
N SER A 137 -17.25 6.00 -40.08
CA SER A 137 -18.00 5.05 -40.91
C SER A 137 -19.39 5.59 -41.27
N THR A 138 -20.16 6.07 -40.29
CA THR A 138 -21.48 6.68 -40.53
C THR A 138 -21.41 7.91 -41.43
N ASN A 139 -20.42 8.79 -41.25
CA ASN A 139 -20.22 9.94 -42.13
C ASN A 139 -19.80 9.54 -43.56
N ARG A 140 -18.98 8.48 -43.72
CA ARG A 140 -18.62 7.93 -45.03
C ARG A 140 -19.86 7.36 -45.73
N VAL A 141 -20.72 6.62 -45.02
CA VAL A 141 -21.99 6.12 -45.54
C VAL A 141 -22.92 7.27 -45.96
N ARG A 142 -23.05 8.33 -45.15
CA ARG A 142 -23.89 9.50 -45.47
C ARG A 142 -23.42 10.26 -46.72
N LYS A 143 -22.09 10.35 -46.95
CA LYS A 143 -21.55 10.97 -48.18
C LYS A 143 -21.78 10.14 -49.44
N SER A 144 -21.93 8.81 -49.34
CA SER A 144 -22.18 7.94 -50.49
C SER A 144 -23.62 7.99 -51.02
N TYR A 145 -24.60 8.40 -50.21
CA TYR A 145 -25.98 8.58 -50.68
C TYR A 145 -26.21 10.05 -51.09
N PRO A 146 -26.59 10.36 -52.35
CA PRO A 146 -26.87 11.73 -52.77
C PRO A 146 -28.01 12.30 -51.91
N THR A 147 -27.81 13.51 -51.38
CA THR A 147 -28.87 14.25 -50.70
C THR A 147 -29.71 14.94 -51.76
N TYR A 148 -30.85 14.37 -52.12
CA TYR A 148 -31.77 14.97 -53.09
C TYR A 148 -32.54 16.12 -52.42
N GLN A 149 -32.35 17.36 -52.89
CA GLN A 149 -33.25 18.46 -52.57
C GLN A 149 -34.38 18.48 -53.61
N PHE A 150 -35.61 18.34 -53.15
CA PHE A 150 -36.79 18.52 -54.01
C PHE A 150 -36.94 20.02 -54.29
N VAL A 151 -36.63 20.44 -55.52
CA VAL A 151 -36.96 21.78 -56.01
C VAL A 151 -38.47 21.85 -56.16
N THR A 152 -39.13 22.64 -55.32
CA THR A 152 -40.54 22.96 -55.48
C THR A 152 -40.66 23.91 -56.67
N VAL A 153 -41.03 23.37 -57.83
CA VAL A 153 -41.39 24.17 -59.00
C VAL A 153 -42.69 24.89 -58.66
N LYS A 154 -42.60 26.21 -58.46
CA LYS A 154 -43.75 27.09 -58.34
C LYS A 154 -44.21 27.39 -59.76
N ASN A 155 -45.37 26.87 -60.15
CA ASN A 155 -46.02 27.25 -61.40
C ASN A 155 -46.65 28.63 -61.20
N ASP A 156 -46.25 29.59 -62.04
CA ASP A 156 -46.88 30.91 -62.18
C ASP A 156 -48.27 30.81 -62.82
#